data_AF-A0A3B9P8B0-F1
#
_entry.id   AF-A0A3B9P8B0-F1
#
_cell.length_a   1.000
_cell.length_b   1.000
_cell.length_c   1.000
_cell.angle_alpha   90.00
_cell.angle_beta   90.00
_cell.angle_gamma   90.00
#
_symmetry.space_group_name_H-M   'P 1'
#
loop_
_entity.id
_entity.type
_entity.pdbx_description
1 polymer ?
#
loop_
_entity_poly.entity_id
_entity_poly.type
_entity_poly.pdbx_seq_one_letter_code
_entity_poly.pdbx_strand_id
1 'polypeptide(L)'
;MSETLEGLVIRAQSGFLTVKTDDGEYFSRLRGRLKQDTVEGDIVAVGDRVTITPNQDGTGTIEKVHERKSVFSRVRSGIKREFRQIILANPDQIVAVFACARPEPSLRMLDRFLVIAEKQDIDALIVANKIDLVTKEQAKALFGLYETLGYSVLYTSAHTGEGVDDLRDHLQGKISAFAGPSGVGKSSLLNAIQPGLGLHVRAVSEATS
;
A
#
# COMPACT_ATOMS: atom_id res chain seq x y z
N MET A 1 -5.63 -20.36 30.64
CA MET A 1 -5.48 -20.03 29.21
C MET A 1 -4.51 -18.86 29.16
N SER A 2 -3.47 -18.93 28.32
CA SER A 2 -2.60 -17.77 28.11
C SER A 2 -3.44 -16.66 27.47
N GLU A 3 -3.30 -15.44 27.97
CA GLU A 3 -3.99 -14.27 27.43
C GLU A 3 -3.56 -14.04 25.98
N THR A 4 -4.53 -13.81 25.10
CA THR A 4 -4.29 -13.58 23.68
C THR A 4 -4.69 -12.16 23.31
N LEU A 5 -3.95 -11.54 22.39
CA LEU A 5 -4.19 -10.19 21.90
C LEU A 5 -4.55 -10.23 20.41
N GLU A 6 -5.45 -9.34 20.01
CA GLU A 6 -5.74 -9.08 18.60
C GLU A 6 -4.77 -8.03 18.06
N GLY A 7 -4.35 -8.20 16.81
CA GLY A 7 -3.37 -7.30 16.22
C GLY A 7 -3.37 -7.24 14.70
N LEU A 8 -2.61 -6.29 14.18
CA LEU A 8 -2.38 -6.04 12.77
C LEU A 8 -0.91 -6.29 12.43
N VAL A 9 -0.63 -7.09 11.41
CA VAL A 9 0.73 -7.25 10.89
C VAL A 9 1.12 -5.97 10.15
N ILE A 10 2.05 -5.19 10.70
CA ILE A 10 2.49 -3.91 10.13
C ILE A 10 3.84 -4.01 9.40
N ARG A 11 4.60 -5.07 9.63
CA ARG A 11 5.89 -5.32 8.96
C ARG A 11 6.15 -6.81 8.84
N ALA A 12 6.70 -7.22 7.70
CA ALA A 12 7.20 -8.57 7.46
C ALA A 12 8.62 -8.52 6.92
N GLN A 13 9.58 -9.14 7.62
CA GLN A 13 10.98 -9.16 7.21
C GLN A 13 11.66 -10.47 7.62
N SER A 14 12.23 -11.18 6.65
CA SER A 14 13.03 -12.40 6.87
C SER A 14 12.34 -13.45 7.76
N GLY A 15 11.02 -13.61 7.63
CA GLY A 15 10.22 -14.58 8.41
C GLY A 15 9.79 -14.11 9.80
N PHE A 16 10.12 -12.87 10.17
CA PHE A 16 9.60 -12.21 11.37
C PHE A 16 8.56 -11.17 11.02
N LEU A 17 7.58 -11.02 11.92
CA LEU A 17 6.41 -10.19 11.72
C LEU A 17 6.28 -9.23 12.89
N THR A 18 6.20 -7.93 12.63
CA THR A 18 5.82 -6.97 13.68
C THR A 18 4.30 -6.87 13.70
N VAL A 19 3.71 -7.24 14.84
CA VAL A 19 2.27 -7.16 15.06
C VAL A 19 1.99 -5.98 15.98
N LYS A 20 1.19 -5.04 15.52
CA LYS A 20 0.69 -3.93 16.33
C LYS A 20 -0.61 -4.35 17.00
N THR A 21 -0.66 -4.22 18.32
CA THR A 21 -1.83 -4.45 19.17
C THR A 21 -2.15 -3.17 19.95
N ASP A 22 -3.22 -3.18 20.73
CA ASP A 22 -3.55 -2.08 21.64
C ASP A 22 -2.51 -1.95 22.79
N ASP A 23 -1.83 -3.04 23.14
CA ASP A 23 -0.82 -3.08 24.20
C ASP A 23 0.59 -2.74 23.71
N GLY A 24 0.76 -2.55 22.40
CA GLY A 24 2.03 -2.21 21.77
C GLY A 24 2.40 -3.12 20.60
N GLU A 25 3.67 -3.02 20.19
CA GLU A 25 4.22 -3.78 19.06
C GLU A 25 4.97 -5.03 19.54
N TYR A 26 4.63 -6.18 18.96
CA TYR A 26 5.24 -7.46 19.27
C TYR A 26 6.01 -8.00 18.08
N PHE A 27 7.28 -8.30 18.28
CA PHE A 27 8.08 -9.04 17.31
C PHE A 27 7.68 -10.51 17.35
N SER A 28 7.02 -10.96 16.30
CA SER A 28 6.23 -12.18 16.32
C SER A 28 6.66 -13.20 15.27
N ARG A 29 6.36 -14.47 15.54
CA ARG A 29 6.54 -15.59 14.62
C ARG A 29 5.27 -16.42 14.51
N LEU A 30 5.07 -17.01 13.34
CA LEU A 30 4.00 -18.01 13.15
C LEU A 30 4.25 -19.23 14.04
N ARG A 31 3.19 -19.67 14.74
CA ARG A 31 3.22 -20.96 15.45
C ARG A 31 3.51 -22.09 14.47
N GLY A 32 4.43 -22.99 14.84
CA GLY A 32 4.96 -24.02 13.93
C GLY A 32 3.90 -24.89 13.22
N ARG A 33 2.72 -25.08 13.83
CA ARG A 33 1.60 -25.83 13.23
C ARG A 33 0.90 -25.08 12.08
N LEU A 34 0.91 -23.75 12.06
CA LEU A 34 0.35 -22.96 10.96
C LEU A 34 1.16 -23.08 9.66
N LYS A 35 2.37 -23.67 9.72
CA LYS A 35 3.19 -23.97 8.53
C LYS A 35 2.80 -25.28 7.83
N GLN A 36 1.96 -26.11 8.46
CA GLN A 36 1.64 -27.45 7.95
C GLN A 36 0.39 -27.51 7.06
N ASP A 37 -0.41 -26.45 7.02
CA ASP A 37 -1.57 -26.39 6.13
C ASP A 37 -1.19 -25.75 4.79
N THR A 38 -1.29 -26.58 3.76
CA THR A 38 -1.05 -26.38 2.34
C THR A 38 -1.88 -25.23 1.74
N VAL A 39 -1.55 -23.98 2.09
CA VAL A 39 -2.09 -22.81 1.38
C VAL A 39 -1.04 -22.38 0.36
N GLU A 40 -1.38 -22.47 -0.93
CA GLU A 40 -0.55 -21.96 -2.03
C GLU A 40 -0.45 -20.43 -1.93
N GLY A 41 0.56 -19.92 -1.20
CA GLY A 41 0.80 -18.48 -1.05
C GLY A 41 1.47 -18.10 0.27
N ASP A 42 1.53 -16.79 0.56
CA ASP A 42 2.05 -16.28 1.84
C ASP A 42 1.02 -16.56 2.96
N ILE A 43 1.41 -17.39 3.94
CA ILE A 43 0.58 -17.77 5.12
C ILE A 43 0.16 -16.53 5.91
N VAL A 44 1.02 -15.52 5.95
CA VAL A 44 0.79 -14.23 6.61
C VAL A 44 1.49 -13.12 5.84
N ALA A 45 0.84 -11.98 5.71
CA ALA A 45 1.30 -10.80 5.00
C ALA A 45 1.04 -9.53 5.82
N VAL A 46 1.67 -8.43 5.42
CA VAL A 46 1.35 -7.10 5.97
C VAL A 46 -0.13 -6.82 5.71
N GLY A 47 -0.82 -6.24 6.69
CA GLY A 47 -2.26 -5.97 6.66
C GLY A 47 -3.15 -7.12 7.12
N ASP A 48 -2.59 -8.29 7.42
CA ASP A 48 -3.35 -9.37 8.04
C ASP A 48 -3.72 -9.02 9.49
N ARG A 49 -4.97 -9.33 9.85
CA ARG A 49 -5.41 -9.37 11.25
C ARG A 49 -5.05 -10.73 11.83
N VAL A 50 -4.49 -10.72 13.04
CA VAL A 50 -3.95 -11.91 13.70
C VAL A 50 -4.31 -11.92 15.19
N THR A 51 -4.51 -13.12 15.74
CA THR A 51 -4.48 -13.34 17.19
C THR A 51 -3.08 -13.78 17.58
N ILE A 52 -2.49 -13.13 18.59
CA ILE A 52 -1.17 -13.48 19.13
C ILE A 52 -1.25 -13.87 20.62
N THR A 53 -0.35 -14.75 21.05
CA THR A 53 -0.02 -14.95 22.47
C THR A 53 1.27 -14.19 22.79
N PRO A 54 1.26 -13.19 23.69
CA PRO A 54 2.49 -12.55 24.17
C PRO A 54 3.38 -13.53 24.93
N ASN A 55 4.69 -13.43 24.71
CA ASN A 55 5.71 -14.20 25.42
C ASN A 55 6.37 -13.33 26.50
N GLN A 56 6.95 -13.97 27.53
CA GLN A 56 7.61 -13.26 28.65
C GLN A 56 8.84 -12.45 28.22
N ASP A 57 9.44 -12.78 27.07
CA ASP A 57 10.60 -12.08 26.49
C ASP A 57 10.20 -10.86 25.64
N GLY A 58 8.92 -10.49 25.62
CA GLY A 58 8.39 -9.38 24.83
C GLY A 58 8.12 -9.73 23.36
N THR A 59 8.31 -10.99 22.95
CA THR A 59 7.94 -11.46 21.61
C THR A 59 6.48 -11.93 21.55
N GLY A 60 5.97 -12.20 20.35
CA GLY A 60 4.63 -12.74 20.15
C GLY A 60 4.63 -14.05 19.38
N THR A 61 3.68 -14.94 19.69
CA THR A 61 3.39 -16.12 18.87
C THR A 61 2.07 -15.91 18.14
N ILE A 62 2.08 -15.88 16.80
CA ILE A 62 0.85 -15.80 16.00
C ILE A 62 0.15 -17.15 16.07
N GLU A 63 -1.02 -17.15 16.71
CA GLU A 63 -1.88 -18.32 16.92
C GLU A 63 -2.85 -18.53 15.76
N LYS A 64 -3.32 -17.43 15.18
CA LYS A 64 -4.32 -17.43 14.12
C LYS A 64 -4.13 -16.25 13.17
N VAL A 65 -4.31 -16.51 11.88
CA VAL A 65 -4.49 -15.48 10.86
C VAL A 65 -5.98 -15.45 10.51
N HIS A 66 -6.59 -14.28 10.52
CA HIS A 66 -8.03 -14.14 10.26
C HIS A 66 -8.28 -14.14 8.74
N GLU A 67 -9.53 -14.43 8.37
CA GLU A 67 -9.94 -14.42 6.97
C GLU A 67 -9.74 -13.03 6.35
N ARG A 68 -9.18 -13.01 5.13
CA ARG A 68 -8.90 -11.79 4.38
C ARG A 68 -10.16 -11.36 3.63
N LYS A 69 -10.54 -10.10 3.76
CA LYS A 69 -11.64 -9.47 3.00
C LYS A 69 -11.20 -9.10 1.58
N SER A 70 -9.97 -8.59 1.43
CA SER A 70 -9.40 -8.17 0.15
C SER A 70 -7.90 -8.46 0.11
N VAL A 71 -7.34 -8.66 -1.09
CA VAL A 71 -5.93 -8.99 -1.27
C VAL A 71 -5.35 -8.23 -2.46
N PHE A 72 -4.33 -7.40 -2.20
CA PHE A 72 -3.50 -6.86 -3.26
C PHE A 72 -2.31 -7.80 -3.51
N SER A 73 -2.33 -8.51 -4.64
CA SER A 73 -1.34 -9.54 -4.96
C SER A 73 -0.70 -9.31 -6.34
N ARG A 74 0.50 -9.86 -6.51
CA ARG A 74 1.20 -9.90 -7.80
C ARG A 74 1.33 -11.34 -8.28
N VAL A 75 0.84 -11.59 -9.49
CA VAL A 75 1.10 -12.84 -10.20
C VAL A 75 2.50 -12.77 -10.80
N ARG A 76 3.39 -13.70 -10.42
CA ARG A 76 4.71 -13.84 -11.05
C ARG A 76 4.60 -14.70 -12.30
N SER A 77 4.93 -14.14 -13.47
CA SER A 77 5.02 -14.89 -14.73
C SER A 77 6.30 -15.74 -14.76
N GLY A 78 6.20 -17.02 -15.14
CA GLY A 78 7.36 -17.89 -15.40
C GLY A 78 7.59 -19.02 -14.38
N ILE A 79 6.76 -19.14 -13.35
CA ILE A 79 6.76 -20.29 -12.44
C ILE A 79 5.54 -21.15 -12.79
N LYS A 80 5.72 -22.46 -12.98
CA LYS A 80 4.66 -23.44 -13.32
C LYS A 80 3.53 -23.58 -12.27
N ARG A 81 3.51 -22.76 -11.22
CA ARG A 81 2.53 -22.78 -10.13
C ARG A 81 1.92 -21.39 -9.99
N GLU A 82 0.64 -21.32 -9.71
CA GLU A 82 -0.13 -20.10 -9.43
C GLU A 82 0.28 -19.44 -8.10
N PHE A 83 1.57 -19.24 -7.85
CA PHE A 83 2.03 -18.57 -6.64
C PHE A 83 1.66 -17.08 -6.71
N ARG A 84 0.65 -16.68 -5.95
CA ARG A 84 0.26 -15.29 -5.74
C ARG A 84 1.05 -14.75 -4.56
N GLN A 85 2.02 -13.89 -4.85
CA GLN A 85 2.72 -13.16 -3.79
C GLN A 85 1.78 -12.07 -3.26
N ILE A 86 1.45 -12.13 -1.97
CA ILE A 86 0.57 -11.14 -1.35
C ILE A 86 1.43 -9.94 -0.98
N ILE A 87 1.10 -8.79 -1.58
CA ILE A 87 1.80 -7.54 -1.31
C ILE A 87 1.20 -6.90 -0.05
N LEU A 88 -0.13 -6.87 0.04
CA LEU A 88 -0.87 -6.31 1.15
C LEU A 88 -2.23 -7.00 1.30
N ALA A 89 -2.57 -7.39 2.52
CA ALA A 89 -3.89 -7.91 2.86
C ALA A 89 -4.79 -6.82 3.43
N ASN A 90 -6.09 -6.90 3.16
CA ASN A 90 -7.12 -5.99 3.64
C ASN A 90 -6.80 -4.48 3.48
N PRO A 91 -6.28 -4.01 2.33
CA PRO A 91 -6.27 -2.57 2.08
C PRO A 91 -7.69 -2.02 2.05
N ASP A 92 -7.89 -0.87 2.68
CA ASP A 92 -9.11 -0.07 2.56
C ASP A 92 -9.12 0.70 1.23
N GLN A 93 -7.95 1.09 0.73
CA GLN A 93 -7.82 1.81 -0.54
C GLN A 93 -6.50 1.55 -1.27
N ILE A 94 -6.53 1.73 -2.60
CA ILE A 94 -5.35 1.87 -3.45
C ILE A 94 -5.16 3.34 -3.79
N VAL A 95 -3.99 3.88 -3.48
CA VAL A 95 -3.59 5.24 -3.82
C VAL A 95 -2.69 5.19 -5.05
N ALA A 96 -3.27 5.42 -6.22
CA ALA A 96 -2.61 5.36 -7.52
C ALA A 96 -1.95 6.72 -7.85
N VAL A 97 -0.66 6.83 -7.61
CA VAL A 97 0.11 8.07 -7.79
C VAL A 97 0.76 8.11 -9.17
N PHE A 98 0.44 9.14 -9.95
CA PHE A 98 1.00 9.41 -11.27
C PHE A 98 1.48 10.86 -11.36
N ALA A 99 2.51 11.14 -12.15
CA ALA A 99 2.95 12.51 -12.37
C ALA A 99 2.19 13.14 -13.55
N CYS A 100 1.85 14.42 -13.47
CA CYS A 100 1.23 15.16 -14.56
C CYS A 100 2.20 15.52 -15.70
N ALA A 101 3.51 15.39 -15.49
CA ALA A 101 4.52 15.72 -16.49
C ALA A 101 5.68 14.72 -16.55
N ARG A 102 6.52 14.67 -15.51
CA ARG A 102 7.75 13.85 -15.52
C ARG A 102 7.78 12.85 -14.36
N PRO A 103 7.80 11.53 -14.61
CA PRO A 103 7.70 10.88 -15.93
C PRO A 103 6.31 11.08 -16.55
N GLU A 104 6.22 10.90 -17.87
CA GLU A 104 4.94 10.98 -18.58
C GLU A 104 3.96 9.94 -18.02
N PRO A 105 2.70 10.32 -17.71
CA PRO A 105 1.75 9.41 -17.10
C PRO A 105 1.32 8.31 -18.06
N SER A 106 1.55 7.05 -17.69
CA SER A 106 0.96 5.92 -18.39
C SER A 106 -0.48 5.71 -17.93
N LEU A 107 -1.45 6.30 -18.63
CA LEU A 107 -2.88 6.13 -18.32
C LEU A 107 -3.32 4.67 -18.41
N ARG A 108 -2.76 3.91 -19.37
CA ARG A 108 -3.00 2.46 -19.45
C ARG A 108 -2.55 1.71 -18.20
N MET A 109 -1.51 2.17 -17.51
CA MET A 109 -1.11 1.58 -16.22
C MET A 109 -2.08 1.97 -15.11
N LEU A 110 -2.55 3.22 -15.11
CA LEU A 110 -3.59 3.68 -14.18
C LEU A 110 -4.86 2.83 -14.33
N ASP A 111 -5.38 2.66 -15.55
CA ASP A 111 -6.55 1.81 -15.83
C ASP A 111 -6.40 0.40 -15.26
N ARG A 112 -5.20 -0.19 -15.40
CA ARG A 112 -4.91 -1.52 -14.85
C ARG A 112 -4.97 -1.54 -13.32
N PHE A 113 -4.54 -0.49 -12.64
CA PHE A 113 -4.69 -0.38 -11.18
C PHE A 113 -6.16 -0.28 -10.79
N LEU A 114 -6.94 0.55 -11.49
CA LEU A 114 -8.37 0.71 -11.25
C LEU A 114 -9.11 -0.61 -11.45
N VAL A 115 -8.84 -1.35 -12.54
CA VAL A 115 -9.42 -2.69 -12.77
C VAL A 115 -9.08 -3.66 -11.64
N ILE A 116 -7.87 -3.60 -11.08
CA ILE A 116 -7.49 -4.46 -9.94
C ILE A 116 -8.26 -4.04 -8.68
N ALA A 117 -8.38 -2.74 -8.42
CA ALA A 117 -9.11 -2.18 -7.29
C ALA A 117 -10.58 -2.62 -7.31
N GLU A 118 -11.26 -2.38 -8.43
CA GLU A 118 -12.66 -2.78 -8.67
C GLU A 118 -12.86 -4.30 -8.55
N LYS A 119 -11.97 -5.11 -9.16
CA LYS A 119 -12.06 -6.57 -9.07
C LYS A 119 -11.91 -7.08 -7.63
N GLN A 120 -11.27 -6.33 -6.75
CA GLN A 120 -11.04 -6.71 -5.36
C GLN A 120 -11.95 -5.96 -4.38
N ASP A 121 -12.89 -5.16 -4.87
CA ASP A 121 -13.78 -4.32 -4.07
C ASP A 121 -12.99 -3.42 -3.10
N ILE A 122 -11.92 -2.79 -3.63
CA ILE A 122 -11.06 -1.85 -2.89
C ILE A 122 -11.24 -0.46 -3.49
N ASP A 123 -11.46 0.55 -2.64
CA ASP A 123 -11.57 1.94 -3.08
C ASP A 123 -10.31 2.41 -3.81
N ALA A 124 -10.47 3.18 -4.88
CA ALA A 124 -9.35 3.76 -5.62
C ALA A 124 -9.31 5.28 -5.48
N LEU A 125 -8.15 5.79 -5.02
CA LEU A 125 -7.81 7.20 -5.01
C LEU A 125 -6.73 7.47 -6.06
N ILE A 126 -7.01 8.36 -7.00
CA ILE A 126 -6.05 8.77 -8.02
C ILE A 126 -5.34 10.04 -7.52
N VAL A 127 -4.02 10.03 -7.50
CA VAL A 127 -3.20 11.19 -7.14
C VAL A 127 -2.40 11.63 -8.35
N ALA A 128 -2.84 12.73 -8.96
CA ALA A 128 -2.19 13.43 -10.06
C ALA A 128 -1.16 14.41 -9.48
N ASN A 129 0.07 13.94 -9.29
CA ASN A 129 1.15 14.65 -8.63
C ASN A 129 2.00 15.50 -9.59
N LYS A 130 2.81 16.40 -9.02
CA LYS A 130 3.70 17.33 -9.75
C LYS A 130 2.93 18.34 -10.60
N ILE A 131 1.80 18.82 -10.10
CA ILE A 131 1.02 19.86 -10.77
C ILE A 131 1.78 21.19 -10.89
N ASP A 132 2.84 21.40 -10.11
CA ASP A 132 3.76 22.53 -10.24
C ASP A 132 4.47 22.59 -11.60
N LEU A 133 4.46 21.50 -12.38
CA LEU A 133 5.10 21.41 -13.70
C LEU A 133 4.13 21.64 -14.87
N VAL A 134 2.83 21.82 -14.61
CA VAL A 134 1.79 21.94 -15.63
C VAL A 134 0.74 22.97 -15.23
N THR A 135 -0.10 23.41 -16.17
CA THR A 135 -1.30 24.17 -15.80
C THR A 135 -2.40 23.25 -15.28
N LYS A 136 -3.36 23.82 -14.56
CA LYS A 136 -4.53 23.10 -14.06
C LYS A 136 -5.34 22.46 -15.21
N GLU A 137 -5.45 23.15 -16.33
CA GLU A 137 -6.15 22.68 -17.52
C GLU A 137 -5.45 21.46 -18.12
N GLN A 138 -4.11 21.45 -18.15
CA GLN A 138 -3.33 20.31 -18.61
C GLN A 138 -3.48 19.10 -17.68
N ALA A 139 -3.42 19.31 -16.36
CA ALA A 139 -3.65 18.25 -15.39
C ALA A 139 -5.06 17.66 -15.51
N LYS A 140 -6.08 18.52 -15.68
CA LYS A 140 -7.47 18.10 -15.90
C LYS A 140 -7.68 17.42 -17.24
N ALA A 141 -6.99 17.82 -18.29
CA ALA A 141 -7.05 17.13 -19.58
C ALA A 141 -6.55 15.68 -19.48
N LEU A 142 -5.57 15.42 -18.60
CA LEU A 142 -5.02 14.08 -18.39
C LEU A 142 -5.87 13.20 -17.47
N PHE A 143 -6.38 13.75 -16.37
CA PHE A 143 -7.02 12.97 -15.30
C PHE A 143 -8.50 13.29 -15.05
N GLY A 144 -9.04 14.37 -15.63
CA GLY A 144 -10.41 14.81 -15.37
C GLY A 144 -11.48 13.83 -15.86
N LEU A 145 -11.16 12.99 -16.87
CA LEU A 145 -12.05 11.89 -17.28
C LEU A 145 -12.39 10.97 -16.09
N TYR A 146 -11.42 10.65 -15.23
CA TYR A 146 -11.66 9.73 -14.11
C TYR A 146 -12.59 10.33 -13.05
N GLU A 147 -12.59 11.65 -12.88
CA GLU A 147 -13.59 12.34 -12.04
C GLU A 147 -15.00 12.09 -12.58
N THR A 148 -15.19 12.20 -13.90
CA THR A 148 -16.50 11.96 -14.54
C THR A 148 -16.96 10.50 -14.48
N LEU A 149 -16.01 9.57 -14.30
CA LEU A 149 -16.28 8.15 -14.07
C LEU A 149 -16.59 7.83 -12.60
N GLY A 150 -16.52 8.82 -11.70
CA GLY A 150 -16.82 8.67 -10.28
C GLY A 150 -15.61 8.37 -9.39
N TYR A 151 -14.39 8.33 -9.93
CA TYR A 151 -13.19 8.17 -9.11
C TYR A 151 -12.82 9.47 -8.39
N SER A 152 -12.31 9.33 -7.18
CA SER A 152 -11.71 10.46 -6.46
C SER A 152 -10.34 10.78 -7.08
N VAL A 153 -10.14 12.02 -7.51
CA VAL A 153 -8.89 12.52 -8.06
C VAL A 153 -8.38 13.68 -7.22
N LEU A 154 -7.15 13.56 -6.71
CA LEU A 154 -6.45 14.64 -6.05
C LEU A 154 -5.32 15.14 -6.93
N TYR A 155 -5.28 16.45 -7.11
CA TYR A 155 -4.20 17.16 -7.79
C TYR A 155 -3.21 17.64 -6.75
N THR A 156 -1.98 17.16 -6.79
CA THR A 156 -1.01 17.40 -5.72
C THR A 156 0.33 17.89 -6.24
N SER A 157 1.06 18.62 -5.40
CA SER A 157 2.49 18.84 -5.57
C SER A 157 3.20 18.62 -4.24
N ALA A 158 4.03 17.58 -4.19
CA ALA A 158 4.94 17.38 -3.05
C ALA A 158 5.97 18.52 -2.91
N HIS A 159 6.20 19.33 -3.95
CA HIS A 159 7.16 20.42 -3.93
C HIS A 159 6.54 21.71 -3.34
N THR A 160 5.34 22.08 -3.78
CA THR A 160 4.66 23.29 -3.28
C THR A 160 3.81 23.03 -2.04
N GLY A 161 3.46 21.76 -1.76
CA GLY A 161 2.54 21.37 -0.69
C GLY A 161 1.07 21.36 -1.11
N GLU A 162 0.74 21.78 -2.32
CA GLU A 162 -0.64 21.81 -2.81
C GLU A 162 -1.25 20.39 -2.81
N GLY A 163 -2.48 20.28 -2.28
CA GLY A 163 -3.23 19.01 -2.18
C GLY A 163 -2.65 17.98 -1.20
N VAL A 164 -1.57 18.29 -0.47
CA VAL A 164 -0.96 17.37 0.50
C VAL A 164 -1.85 17.17 1.73
N ASP A 165 -2.50 18.22 2.21
CA ASP A 165 -3.43 18.12 3.34
C ASP A 165 -4.69 17.34 2.95
N ASP A 166 -5.26 17.57 1.78
CA ASP A 166 -6.39 16.77 1.27
C ASP A 166 -6.03 15.29 1.17
N LEU A 167 -4.81 14.97 0.72
CA LEU A 167 -4.30 13.62 0.69
C LEU A 167 -4.11 13.06 2.10
N ARG A 168 -3.61 13.85 3.07
CA ARG A 168 -3.50 13.42 4.48
C ARG A 168 -4.86 13.02 5.03
N ASP A 169 -5.89 13.84 4.79
CA ASP A 169 -7.25 13.60 5.27
C ASP A 169 -7.85 12.33 4.64
N HIS A 170 -7.61 12.09 3.36
CA HIS A 170 -8.04 10.86 2.68
C HIS A 170 -7.40 9.58 3.23
N LEU A 171 -6.21 9.68 3.84
CA LEU A 171 -5.47 8.53 4.38
C LEU A 171 -5.83 8.22 5.83
N GLN A 172 -6.42 9.17 6.55
CA GLN A 172 -6.62 9.05 7.98
C GLN A 172 -7.51 7.84 8.32
N GLY A 173 -7.02 7.00 9.24
CA GLY A 173 -7.76 5.82 9.71
C GLY A 173 -7.84 4.65 8.71
N LYS A 174 -7.13 4.71 7.58
CA LYS A 174 -7.20 3.70 6.51
C LYS A 174 -5.85 2.99 6.29
N ILE A 175 -5.92 1.73 5.90
CA ILE A 175 -4.80 0.96 5.35
C ILE A 175 -4.73 1.24 3.84
N SER A 176 -3.74 2.04 3.44
CA SER A 176 -3.60 2.52 2.06
C SER A 176 -2.44 1.86 1.33
N ALA A 177 -2.71 1.27 0.16
CA ALA A 177 -1.68 0.75 -0.74
C ALA A 177 -1.21 1.83 -1.73
N PHE A 178 -0.01 2.38 -1.54
CA PHE A 178 0.55 3.33 -2.50
C PHE A 178 1.15 2.61 -3.72
N ALA A 179 0.62 2.91 -4.91
CA ALA A 179 1.03 2.32 -6.17
C ALA A 179 1.37 3.40 -7.22
N GLY A 180 2.19 3.06 -8.20
CA GLY A 180 2.54 3.94 -9.32
C GLY A 180 3.99 3.80 -9.77
N PRO A 181 4.35 4.31 -10.96
CA PRO A 181 5.71 4.23 -11.51
C PRO A 181 6.80 4.83 -10.59
N SER A 182 8.06 4.46 -10.82
CA SER A 182 9.19 5.14 -10.16
C SER A 182 9.24 6.61 -10.57
N GLY A 183 9.70 7.49 -9.68
CA GLY A 183 9.89 8.91 -9.99
C GLY A 183 8.63 9.79 -10.01
N VAL A 184 7.42 9.22 -9.83
CA VAL A 184 6.16 10.00 -9.78
C VAL A 184 5.97 10.82 -8.50
N GLY A 185 6.80 10.58 -7.48
CA GLY A 185 6.80 11.37 -6.22
C GLY A 185 6.09 10.74 -5.03
N LYS A 186 5.83 9.42 -5.03
CA LYS A 186 5.24 8.69 -3.88
C LYS A 186 5.96 8.96 -2.56
N SER A 187 7.28 8.73 -2.51
CA SER A 187 8.07 8.94 -1.29
C SER A 187 8.08 10.40 -0.85
N SER A 188 8.11 11.34 -1.81
CA SER A 188 8.06 12.78 -1.54
C SER A 188 6.72 13.18 -0.92
N LEU A 189 5.59 12.69 -1.46
CA LEU A 189 4.27 12.91 -0.87
C LEU A 189 4.18 12.33 0.54
N LEU A 190 4.61 11.08 0.74
CA LEU A 190 4.59 10.44 2.07
C LEU A 190 5.43 11.21 3.10
N ASN A 191 6.60 11.71 2.71
CA ASN A 191 7.42 12.57 3.57
C ASN A 191 6.77 13.93 3.87
N ALA A 192 5.99 14.49 2.93
CA ALA A 192 5.25 15.73 3.13
C ALA A 192 4.03 15.53 4.05
N ILE A 193 3.36 14.40 3.93
CA ILE A 193 2.19 14.03 4.74
C ILE A 193 2.61 13.78 6.19
N GLN A 194 3.69 13.02 6.38
CA GLN A 194 4.25 12.69 7.69
C GLN A 194 5.70 13.19 7.79
N PRO A 195 5.91 14.42 8.27
CA PRO A 195 7.24 14.94 8.55
C PRO A 195 8.01 13.99 9.49
N GLY A 196 9.27 13.69 9.16
CA GLY A 196 10.11 12.77 9.94
C GLY A 196 10.02 11.29 9.54
N LEU A 197 9.18 10.92 8.56
CA LEU A 197 9.12 9.54 8.04
C LEU A 197 10.42 9.10 7.37
N GLY A 198 11.18 10.04 6.80
CA GLY A 198 12.56 9.82 6.34
C GLY A 198 12.71 8.82 5.19
N LEU A 199 11.68 8.63 4.35
CA LEU A 199 11.77 7.72 3.22
C LEU A 199 12.82 8.21 2.23
N HIS A 200 13.68 7.30 1.76
CA HIS A 200 14.64 7.61 0.70
C HIS A 200 13.92 8.07 -0.57
N VAL A 201 14.07 9.35 -0.90
CA VAL A 201 13.67 9.93 -2.18
C VAL A 201 14.86 9.79 -3.12
N ARG A 202 14.81 8.83 -4.05
CA ARG A 202 15.78 8.80 -5.14
C ARG A 202 15.39 9.89 -6.15
N ALA A 203 16.31 10.80 -6.44
CA ALA A 203 16.19 11.65 -7.63
C ALA A 203 16.04 10.72 -8.85
N VAL A 204 15.17 11.10 -9.79
CA VAL A 204 14.96 10.32 -11.02
C VAL A 204 16.30 10.21 -11.72
N SER A 205 16.80 8.98 -11.88
CA SER A 205 18.00 8.71 -12.65
C SER A 205 17.76 9.13 -14.10
N GLU A 206 18.58 10.04 -14.62
CA GLU A 206 18.72 10.26 -16.06
C GLU A 206 19.35 9.01 -16.70
N ALA A 207 18.52 8.03 -17.02
CA ALA A 207 18.78 6.93 -17.93
C ALA A 207 17.40 6.43 -18.35
N THR A 208 17.00 6.48 -19.62
CA THR A 208 17.78 6.18 -20.83
C THR A 208 17.16 6.96 -21.99
N SER A 209 18.02 7.57 -22.82
CA SER A 209 17.69 8.07 -24.16
C SER A 209 17.30 6.95 -25.13
#